data_AF-A0A4D8PSC5-F1
#
_entry.id   AF-A0A4D8PSC5-F1
#
_cell.length_a   1.000
_cell.length_b   1.000
_cell.length_c   1.000
_cell.angle_alpha   90.00
_cell.angle_beta   90.00
_cell.angle_gamma   90.00
#
_symmetry.space_group_name_H-M   'P 1'
#
loop_
_entity.id
_entity.type
_entity.pdbx_description
1 polymer ?
#
loop_
_entity_poly.entity_id
_entity_poly.type
_entity_poly.pdbx_seq_one_letter_code
_entity_poly.pdbx_strand_id
1 'polypeptide(L)'
;MLFADGGADTLWGGEGADVFAFGRNSGGSVVMDFEVGVDRLAFYEAGIELGAVIRSARVEGGNTTLDVGGGNRITILGQTGNVAAWFG
;
A
#
# COMPACT_ATOMS: atom_id res chain seq x y z
N MET A 1 2.82 -12.28 -5.09
CA MET A 1 2.79 -11.66 -3.75
C MET A 1 4.20 -11.20 -3.39
N LEU A 2 4.35 -9.92 -3.09
CA LEU A 2 5.61 -9.25 -2.79
C LEU A 2 5.54 -8.66 -1.38
N PHE A 3 6.59 -8.89 -0.59
CA PHE A 3 6.71 -8.33 0.75
C PHE A 3 7.68 -7.16 0.74
N ALA A 4 7.29 -6.06 1.36
CA ALA A 4 8.22 -5.02 1.77
C ALA A 4 9.12 -5.58 2.90
N ASP A 5 10.45 -5.54 2.70
CA ASP A 5 11.46 -6.11 3.61
C ASP A 5 11.68 -5.24 4.86
N GLY A 6 11.02 -4.06 4.91
CA GLY A 6 11.07 -3.13 6.02
C GLY A 6 11.95 -1.92 5.70
N GLY A 7 11.58 -0.77 6.25
CA GLY A 7 12.08 0.52 5.78
C GLY A 7 11.38 0.94 4.48
N ALA A 8 12.10 1.71 3.68
CA ALA A 8 11.60 2.30 2.44
C ALA A 8 11.96 1.45 1.22
N ASP A 9 11.02 0.62 0.78
CA ASP A 9 11.16 -0.24 -0.38
C ASP A 9 10.62 0.43 -1.66
N THR A 10 11.15 0.04 -2.83
CA THR A 10 10.52 0.38 -4.12
C THR A 10 10.08 -0.92 -4.78
N LEU A 11 8.77 -1.06 -5.02
CA LEU A 11 8.14 -2.32 -5.38
C LEU A 11 7.51 -2.25 -6.79
N TRP A 12 7.71 -3.33 -7.56
CA TRP A 12 7.10 -3.57 -8.87
C TRP A 12 6.47 -4.96 -8.87
N GLY A 13 5.18 -5.05 -9.19
CA GLY A 13 4.47 -6.32 -9.36
C GLY A 13 4.78 -6.96 -10.72
N GLY A 14 4.85 -6.12 -11.76
CA GLY A 14 4.93 -6.57 -13.13
C GLY A 14 3.53 -6.86 -13.71
N GLU A 15 3.46 -7.82 -14.62
CA GLU A 15 2.18 -8.21 -15.24
C GLU A 15 1.44 -9.22 -14.35
N GLY A 16 0.11 -9.07 -14.29
CA GLY A 16 -0.78 -10.03 -13.63
C GLY A 16 -1.38 -9.48 -12.35
N ALA A 17 -2.01 -10.36 -11.57
CA ALA A 17 -2.66 -9.99 -10.32
C ALA A 17 -1.67 -10.15 -9.16
N ASP A 18 -1.06 -9.05 -8.76
CA ASP A 18 -0.10 -9.02 -7.68
C ASP A 18 -0.71 -8.63 -6.33
N VAL A 19 0.00 -9.03 -5.28
CA VAL A 19 -0.37 -8.68 -3.90
C VAL A 19 0.84 -8.06 -3.22
N PHE A 20 0.77 -6.77 -2.89
CA PHE A 20 1.81 -6.05 -2.19
C PHE A 20 1.52 -6.04 -0.69
N ALA A 21 2.39 -6.65 0.10
CA ALA A 21 2.19 -6.90 1.51
C ALA A 21 3.09 -6.02 2.38
N PHE A 22 2.50 -5.29 3.32
CA PHE A 22 3.19 -4.31 4.17
C PHE A 22 3.07 -4.65 5.66
N GLY A 23 4.09 -4.25 6.41
CA GLY A 23 4.10 -4.23 7.88
C GLY A 23 4.21 -2.79 8.39
N ARG A 24 4.23 -2.59 9.72
CA ARG A 24 4.37 -1.26 10.33
C ARG A 24 5.69 -0.60 9.99
N ASN A 25 6.73 -1.41 9.78
CA ASN A 25 8.07 -0.93 9.44
C ASN A 25 8.22 -0.59 7.96
N SER A 26 7.23 -0.82 7.10
CA SER A 26 7.33 -0.53 5.65
C SER A 26 7.21 0.97 5.31
N GLY A 27 7.38 1.86 6.29
CA GLY A 27 7.30 3.30 6.10
C GLY A 27 8.31 3.81 5.07
N GLY A 28 7.85 4.63 4.14
CA GLY A 28 8.61 5.15 3.01
C GLY A 28 8.54 4.28 1.76
N SER A 29 7.87 3.12 1.82
CA SER A 29 7.76 2.24 0.66
C SER A 29 6.87 2.82 -0.44
N VAL A 30 7.22 2.55 -1.70
CA VAL A 30 6.50 3.00 -2.88
C VAL A 30 6.18 1.83 -3.80
N VAL A 31 4.91 1.68 -4.18
CA VAL A 31 4.49 0.77 -5.26
C VAL A 31 4.43 1.55 -6.55
N MET A 32 5.14 1.06 -7.58
CA MET A 32 5.42 1.81 -8.79
C MET A 32 4.43 1.55 -9.94
N ASP A 33 3.80 0.36 -9.96
CA ASP A 33 3.03 -0.15 -11.10
C ASP A 33 1.67 -0.73 -10.71
N PHE A 34 1.11 -0.33 -9.57
CA PHE A 34 -0.18 -0.86 -9.07
C PHE A 34 -1.32 -0.67 -10.09
N GLU A 35 -1.98 -1.76 -10.47
CA GLU A 35 -3.14 -1.78 -11.35
C GLU A 35 -4.45 -1.93 -10.55
N VAL A 36 -5.27 -0.88 -10.54
CA VAL A 36 -6.56 -0.89 -9.82
C VAL A 36 -7.51 -1.92 -10.41
N GLY A 37 -7.99 -2.83 -9.57
CA GLY A 37 -8.93 -3.88 -9.95
C GLY A 37 -8.26 -5.20 -10.34
N VAL A 38 -6.94 -5.18 -10.53
CA VAL A 38 -6.12 -6.37 -10.79
C VAL A 38 -5.26 -6.67 -9.57
N ASP A 39 -4.49 -5.70 -9.09
CA ASP A 39 -3.61 -5.83 -7.93
C ASP A 39 -4.32 -5.59 -6.61
N ARG A 40 -3.72 -6.10 -5.53
CA ARG A 40 -4.19 -5.95 -4.16
C ARG A 40 -3.09 -5.53 -3.19
N LEU A 41 -3.51 -4.87 -2.12
CA LEU A 41 -2.69 -4.57 -0.96
C LEU A 41 -3.04 -5.53 0.18
N ALA A 42 -2.05 -5.92 0.97
CA ALA A 42 -2.22 -6.77 2.12
C ALA A 42 -1.37 -6.29 3.31
N PHE A 43 -1.75 -6.71 4.51
CA PHE A 43 -0.97 -6.49 5.72
C PHE A 43 -0.66 -7.82 6.37
N TYR A 44 0.61 -8.06 6.71
CA TYR A 44 1.05 -9.32 7.31
C TYR A 44 1.28 -9.22 8.81
N GLU A 45 1.30 -8.01 9.37
CA GLU A 45 1.55 -7.77 10.79
C GLU A 45 0.25 -7.62 11.59
N ALA A 46 0.20 -8.27 12.75
CA ALA A 46 -0.93 -8.14 13.67
C ALA A 46 -1.07 -6.71 14.21
N GLY A 47 -2.32 -6.29 14.42
CA GLY A 47 -2.64 -4.97 14.96
C GLY A 47 -2.57 -3.83 13.94
N ILE A 48 -2.27 -4.07 12.67
CA ILE A 48 -2.59 -3.12 11.61
C ILE A 48 -4.10 -3.21 11.35
N GLU A 49 -4.83 -2.16 11.69
CA GLU A 49 -6.27 -2.12 11.46
C GLU A 49 -6.59 -1.59 10.06
N LEU A 50 -7.06 -2.47 9.17
CA LEU A 50 -7.42 -2.11 7.80
C LEU A 50 -8.32 -0.87 7.72
N GLY A 51 -9.33 -0.76 8.58
CA GLY A 51 -10.22 0.40 8.62
C GLY A 51 -9.50 1.70 8.99
N ALA A 52 -8.49 1.65 9.86
CA ALA A 52 -7.67 2.81 10.19
C ALA A 52 -6.77 3.20 9.01
N VAL A 53 -6.19 2.22 8.32
CA VAL A 53 -5.36 2.46 7.13
C VAL A 53 -6.19 3.10 6.02
N ILE A 54 -7.37 2.58 5.71
CA ILE A 54 -8.26 3.16 4.69
C ILE A 54 -8.65 4.59 5.05
N ARG A 55 -8.99 4.87 6.32
CA ARG A 55 -9.31 6.25 6.78
C ARG A 55 -8.11 7.19 6.75
N SER A 56 -6.89 6.67 6.78
CA SER A 56 -5.67 7.47 6.73
C SER A 56 -5.31 7.96 5.32
N ALA A 57 -5.99 7.42 4.29
CA ALA A 57 -5.69 7.68 2.89
C ALA A 57 -5.67 9.17 2.57
N ARG A 58 -4.58 9.61 1.93
CA ARG A 58 -4.41 10.98 1.46
C ARG A 58 -3.89 10.98 0.03
N VAL A 59 -4.49 11.83 -0.81
CA VAL A 59 -4.01 12.05 -2.17
C VAL A 59 -3.05 13.23 -2.17
N GLU A 60 -1.81 12.98 -2.59
CA GLU A 60 -0.73 13.97 -2.64
C GLU A 60 -0.04 13.84 -4.00
N GLY A 61 -0.12 14.89 -4.84
CA GLY A 61 0.54 14.90 -6.15
C GLY A 61 0.07 13.83 -7.15
N GLY A 62 -1.17 13.34 -7.03
CA GLY A 62 -1.70 12.26 -7.87
C GLY A 62 -1.39 10.84 -7.38
N ASN A 63 -0.74 10.72 -6.22
CA ASN A 63 -0.46 9.45 -5.56
C ASN A 63 -1.37 9.29 -4.34
N THR A 64 -1.58 8.06 -3.89
CA THR A 64 -2.25 7.79 -2.61
C THR A 64 -1.24 7.36 -1.57
N THR A 65 -1.24 8.03 -0.41
CA THR A 65 -0.46 7.63 0.75
C THR A 65 -1.35 7.00 1.82
N LEU A 66 -0.85 5.94 2.47
CA LEU A 66 -1.56 5.17 3.49
C LEU A 66 -0.68 5.02 4.73
N ASP A 67 -1.20 5.33 5.91
CA ASP A 67 -0.53 5.11 7.20
C ASP A 67 -0.75 3.66 7.66
N VAL A 68 0.32 2.87 7.67
CA VAL A 68 0.33 1.47 8.11
C VAL A 68 0.56 1.33 9.62
N GLY A 69 0.59 2.44 10.35
CA GLY A 69 0.66 2.52 11.80
C GLY A 69 1.84 3.36 12.28
N GLY A 70 1.63 4.15 13.34
CA GLY A 70 2.69 4.95 13.98
C GLY A 70 3.18 6.12 13.13
N GLY A 71 2.43 6.54 12.10
CA GLY A 71 2.85 7.58 11.15
C GLY A 71 3.68 7.05 9.99
N ASN A 72 3.93 5.74 9.93
CA ASN A 72 4.66 5.12 8.83
C ASN A 72 3.76 5.07 7.60
N ARG A 73 4.15 5.76 6.53
CA ARG A 73 3.35 5.84 5.32
C ARG A 73 3.94 5.06 4.16
N ILE A 74 3.09 4.36 3.43
CA ILE A 74 3.40 3.80 2.10
C ILE A 74 2.75 4.68 1.03
N THR A 75 3.30 4.63 -0.19
CA THR A 75 2.78 5.39 -1.35
C THR A 75 2.43 4.43 -2.48
N ILE A 76 1.24 4.61 -3.05
CA ILE A 76 0.84 3.98 -4.31
C ILE A 76 0.95 5.04 -5.39
N LEU A 77 1.94 4.88 -6.26
CA LEU A 77 2.28 5.87 -7.28
C LEU A 77 1.19 5.95 -8.36
N GLY A 78 0.77 7.16 -8.70
CA GLY A 78 -0.16 7.44 -9.78
C GLY A 78 -1.60 6.94 -9.57
N GLN A 79 -1.90 6.32 -8.41
CA GLN A 79 -3.22 5.78 -8.13
C GLN A 79 -3.99 6.63 -7.12
N THR A 80 -5.27 6.85 -7.41
CA THR A 80 -6.23 7.55 -6.55
C THR A 80 -7.60 6.88 -6.63
N GLY A 81 -8.51 7.21 -5.71
CA GLY A 81 -9.90 6.75 -5.75
C GLY A 81 -10.31 5.91 -4.53
N ASN A 82 -11.12 4.87 -4.76
CA ASN A 82 -11.67 4.06 -3.68
C ASN A 82 -10.63 3.06 -3.14
N VAL A 83 -9.84 3.51 -2.17
CA VAL A 83 -8.80 2.71 -1.49
C VAL A 83 -9.34 1.40 -0.90
N ALA A 84 -10.60 1.37 -0.45
CA ALA A 84 -11.17 0.14 0.12
C ALA A 84 -11.22 -1.02 -0.89
N ALA A 85 -11.34 -0.72 -2.19
CA ALA A 85 -11.35 -1.74 -3.25
C ALA A 85 -9.99 -2.43 -3.45
N TRP A 86 -8.91 -1.86 -2.91
CA TRP A 86 -7.54 -2.38 -3.10
C TRP A 86 -7.22 -3.56 -2.18
N PHE A 87 -8.05 -3.86 -1.18
CA PHE A 87 -7.78 -4.90 -0.15
C PHE A 87 -8.67 -6.15 -0.26
N GLY A 88 -9.67 -6.13 -1.15
CA GLY A 88 -10.68 -7.18 -1.29
C GLY A 88 -10.29 -8.35 -2.16
#